data_AF-A0A822FTR8-F1
#
_entry.id   AF-A0A822FTR8-F1
#
_cell.length_a   1.000
_cell.length_b   1.000
_cell.length_c   1.000
_cell.angle_alpha   90.00
_cell.angle_beta   90.00
_cell.angle_gamma   90.00
#
_symmetry.space_group_name_H-M   'P 1'
#
loop_
_entity.id
_entity.type
_entity.pdbx_description
1 polymer ?
#
loop_
_entity_poly.entity_id
_entity_poly.type
_entity_poly.pdbx_seq_one_letter_code
_entity_poly.pdbx_strand_id
1 'polypeptide(L)' 'MNTSSLLLPYVTGYPKVKYQQWFRSTLIRLIQLCSDYQDFTRQRIQTEIHCLISGYSNEF' A
#
# COMPACT_ATOMS: atom_id res chain seq x y z
N MET A 1 -27.72 11.86 3.12
CA MET A 1 -26.52 11.35 3.81
C MET A 1 -25.35 11.54 2.85
N ASN A 2 -24.50 12.54 3.08
CA ASN A 2 -23.28 12.73 2.30
C ASN A 2 -22.36 11.55 2.58
N THR A 3 -22.24 10.64 1.62
CA THR A 3 -21.06 9.77 1.52
C THR A 3 -19.90 10.67 1.15
N SER A 4 -19.34 11.36 2.14
CA SER A 4 -17.99 11.91 2.06
C SER A 4 -17.13 10.74 1.65
N SER A 5 -16.86 10.63 0.35
CA SER A 5 -15.91 9.68 -0.19
C SER A 5 -14.63 10.00 0.55
N LEU A 6 -14.29 9.13 1.52
CA LEU A 6 -13.00 9.13 2.20
C LEU A 6 -11.99 8.71 1.14
N LEU A 7 -11.76 9.62 0.20
CA LEU A 7 -10.68 9.58 -0.76
C LEU A 7 -9.45 9.70 0.09
N LEU A 8 -8.87 8.54 0.38
CA LEU A 8 -7.63 8.43 1.10
C LEU A 8 -6.61 9.33 0.36
N PRO A 9 -5.81 10.12 1.08
CA PRO A 9 -5.02 11.23 0.54
C PRO A 9 -3.99 10.85 -0.54
N TYR A 10 -3.83 9.56 -0.84
CA TYR A 10 -3.01 9.05 -1.94
C TYR A 10 -3.65 9.18 -3.33
N VAL A 11 -4.96 9.46 -3.45
CA VAL A 11 -5.64 9.60 -4.75
C VAL A 11 -5.37 10.96 -5.42
N THR A 12 -4.98 11.98 -4.65
CA THR A 12 -4.97 13.37 -5.14
C THR A 12 -3.59 13.97 -5.41
N GLY A 13 -2.49 13.34 -4.96
CA GLY A 13 -1.14 13.95 -5.09
C GLY A 13 0.01 13.04 -5.49
N TYR A 14 -0.13 11.71 -5.37
CA TYR A 14 0.96 10.79 -5.72
C TYR A 14 0.85 10.34 -7.18
N PRO A 15 1.97 10.17 -7.92
CA PRO A 15 1.92 9.61 -9.26
C PRO A 15 1.32 8.21 -9.19
N LYS A 16 0.04 8.08 -9.60
CA LYS A 16 -0.75 6.85 -9.56
C LYS A 16 0.02 5.65 -10.11
N VAL A 17 0.86 5.88 -11.11
CA VAL A 17 1.74 4.88 -11.74
C VAL A 17 2.80 4.35 -10.79
N LYS A 18 3.49 5.21 -10.03
CA LYS A 18 4.52 4.81 -9.06
C LYS A 18 3.93 3.98 -7.92
N TYR A 19 2.81 4.45 -7.36
CA TYR A 19 2.07 3.68 -6.35
C TYR A 19 1.68 2.30 -6.87
N GLN A 20 1.13 2.22 -8.09
CA GLN A 20 0.74 0.95 -8.69
C GLN A 20 1.92 -0.01 -8.90
N GLN A 21 3.09 0.50 -9.32
CA GLN A 21 4.30 -0.29 -9.50
C GLN A 21 4.85 -0.80 -8.16
N TRP A 22 4.96 0.07 -7.16
CA TRP A 22 5.37 -0.30 -5.81
C TRP A 22 4.40 -1.32 -5.19
N PHE A 23 3.09 -1.09 -5.30
CA PHE A 23 2.06 -1.94 -4.75
C PHE A 23 2.10 -3.34 -5.36
N ARG A 24 2.22 -3.44 -6.70
CA ARG A 24 2.37 -4.72 -7.39
C ARG A 24 3.62 -5.48 -6.94
N SER A 25 4.76 -4.79 -6.83
CA SER A 25 6.03 -5.41 -6.41
C SER A 25 5.96 -5.92 -4.98
N THR A 26 5.36 -5.13 -4.09
CA THR A 26 5.12 -5.49 -2.69
C THR A 26 4.20 -6.72 -2.58
N LEU A 27 3.11 -6.77 -3.36
CA LEU A 27 2.21 -7.93 -3.36
C LEU A 27 2.90 -9.21 -3.81
N ILE A 28 3.70 -9.16 -4.89
CA ILE A 28 4.44 -10.33 -5.38
C ILE A 28 5.39 -10.86 -4.29
N ARG A 29 6.12 -9.95 -3.63
CA ARG A 29 7.03 -10.31 -2.54
C ARG A 29 6.30 -10.92 -1.35
N LEU A 30 5.18 -10.36 -0.94
CA LEU A 30 4.40 -10.86 0.20
C LEU A 30 3.77 -12.23 -0.09
N ILE A 31 3.30 -12.47 -1.32
CA ILE A 31 2.79 -13.79 -1.73
C ILE A 31 3.89 -14.86 -1.64
N GLN A 32 5.14 -14.50 -1.94
CA GLN A 32 6.27 -15.44 -1.84
C GLN A 32 6.75 -15.69 -0.41
N LEU A 33 6.58 -14.72 0.49
CA LEU A 33 7.08 -14.77 1.87
C LEU A 33 6.06 -15.31 2.88
N CYS A 34 4.77 -15.11 2.62
CA CYS A 34 3.72 -15.49 3.57
C CYS A 34 3.13 -16.85 3.20
N SER A 35 3.22 -17.81 4.12
CA SER A 35 2.60 -19.13 3.98
C SER A 35 1.12 -19.15 4.42
N ASP A 36 0.67 -18.12 5.13
CA ASP A 36 -0.69 -17.99 5.63
C ASP A 36 -1.33 -16.65 5.23
N TYR A 37 -2.64 -16.67 5.01
CA TYR A 37 -3.41 -15.52 4.55
C TYR A 37 -3.54 -14.41 5.62
N GLN A 38 -3.58 -14.76 6.90
CA GLN A 38 -3.64 -13.77 7.97
C GLN A 38 -2.32 -13.00 8.07
N ASP A 39 -1.19 -13.71 7.97
CA ASP A 39 0.13 -13.09 7.94
C ASP A 39 0.32 -12.21 6.71
N PHE A 40 -0.13 -12.68 5.55
CA PHE A 40 -0.15 -11.88 4.33
C PHE A 40 -0.92 -10.56 4.53
N THR A 41 -2.13 -10.64 5.08
CA THR A 41 -2.99 -9.48 5.30
C THR A 41 -2.36 -8.49 6.27
N ARG A 42 -1.80 -8.99 7.38
CA ARG A 42 -1.11 -8.19 8.37
C ARG A 42 0.09 -7.45 7.76
N GLN A 43 0.97 -8.18 7.07
CA GLN A 43 2.17 -7.59 6.48
C GLN A 43 1.84 -6.60 5.36
N ARG A 44 0.79 -6.86 4.56
CA ARG A 44 0.30 -5.92 3.54
C ARG A 44 -0.11 -4.60 4.18
N ILE A 45 -0.95 -4.65 5.21
CA ILE A 45 -1.44 -3.45 5.90
C ILE A 45 -0.28 -2.70 6.56
N GLN A 46 0.64 -3.40 7.22
CA GLN A 46 1.82 -2.77 7.83
C GLN A 46 2.71 -2.07 6.80
N THR A 47 2.95 -2.71 5.65
CA THR A 47 3.76 -2.14 4.57
C THR A 47 3.09 -0.90 3.98
N GLU A 48 1.77 -0.93 3.82
CA GLU A 48 0.98 0.21 3.36
C GLU A 48 1.01 1.37 4.35
N ILE A 49 0.82 1.12 5.65
CA ILE A 49 0.93 2.13 6.71
C ILE A 49 2.34 2.72 6.75
N HIS A 50 3.39 1.88 6.69
CA HIS A 50 4.77 2.35 6.71
C HIS A 50 5.08 3.25 5.52
N CYS A 51 4.59 2.87 4.34
CA CYS A 51 4.74 3.65 3.12
C CYS A 51 4.01 5.01 3.22
N LEU A 52 2.80 5.01 3.78
CA LEU A 52 2.00 6.21 4.02
C LEU A 52 2.69 7.17 5.01
N ILE A 53 3.19 6.66 6.14
CA ILE A 53 3.92 7.45 7.14
C ILE A 53 5.22 8.01 6.55
N SER A 54 5.92 7.22 5.75
CA SER A 54 7.17 7.61 5.11
C SER A 54 6.97 8.55 3.91
N GLY A 55 5.74 8.90 3.56
CA GLY A 55 5.42 9.75 2.40
C GLY A 55 5.87 9.14 1.07
N TYR A 56 5.91 7.81 0.97
CA TYR A 56 6.50 7.08 -0.16
C TYR A 56 7.98 7.42 -0.43
N SER A 57 8.69 8.05 0.52
CA SER A 57 10.11 8.41 0.40
C SER A 57 11.05 7.21 0.47
N ASN A 58 10.56 6.06 0.95
CA ASN A 58 11.27 4.78 0.94
C ASN A 58 11.14 4.06 -0.42
N GLU A 59 11.01 4.82 -1.51
CA GLU A 59 11.41 4.33 -2.83
C GLU A 59 12.94 4.33 -2.84
N PHE A 60 13.56 3.19 -2.48
CA PHE A 60 14.90 2.65 -2.81
C PHE A 60 15.43 1.79 -1.66
#